data_AF-A0A2Z2KNB3-F1
#
_entry.id   AF-A0A2Z2KNB3-F1
#
_cell.length_a   1.000
_cell.length_b   1.000
_cell.length_c   1.000
_cell.angle_alpha   90.00
_cell.angle_beta   90.00
_cell.angle_gamma   90.00
#
_symmetry.space_group_name_H-M   'P 1'
#
loop_
_entity.id
_entity.type
_entity.pdbx_description
1 polymer ?
#
loop_
_entity_poly.entity_id
_entity_poly.type
_entity_poly.pdbx_seq_one_letter_code
_entity_poly.pdbx_strand_id
1 'polypeptide(L)'
;MKKITSVEFGLENCEVLIIEGKHIGNFQVRDLKNHITKHYQSITHMTTCDLFSIAISKHANKDYFAFDIEEYKHNAFERLSNGDICSVNLIYDDETKDEFYVDWVGDSEYVNEAQDSYLSKLGDLYIVVSKDQTVKSQFEHWGINEEKGFSHMMFE
;
A
#
# COMPACT_ATOMS: atom_id res chain seq x y z
N MET A 1 -17.62 11.40 -8.06
CA MET A 1 -16.34 10.70 -7.83
C MET A 1 -15.98 10.95 -6.39
N LYS A 2 -15.64 9.90 -5.64
CA LYS A 2 -15.19 10.04 -4.25
C LYS A 2 -13.73 10.46 -4.24
N LYS A 3 -13.33 11.25 -3.24
CA LYS A 3 -11.93 11.63 -3.07
C LYS A 3 -11.33 10.81 -1.93
N ILE A 4 -10.14 10.26 -2.14
CA ILE A 4 -9.40 9.59 -1.07
C ILE A 4 -8.89 10.64 -0.08
N THR A 5 -9.17 10.42 1.20
CA THR A 5 -8.66 11.21 2.33
C THR A 5 -7.42 10.56 2.94
N SER A 6 -7.33 9.23 2.95
CA SER A 6 -6.14 8.48 3.36
C SER A 6 -6.14 7.04 2.83
N VAL A 7 -4.96 6.44 2.85
CA VAL A 7 -4.75 5.01 2.62
C VAL A 7 -4.15 4.42 3.89
N GLU A 8 -4.77 3.39 4.44
CA GLU A 8 -4.24 2.63 5.57
C GLU A 8 -3.63 1.32 5.07
N PHE A 9 -2.43 1.01 5.53
CA PHE A 9 -1.74 -0.25 5.28
C PHE A 9 -1.78 -1.09 6.55
N GLY A 10 -2.46 -2.23 6.48
CA GLY A 10 -2.40 -3.25 7.52
C GLY A 10 -1.17 -4.13 7.29
N LEU A 11 -0.31 -4.21 8.30
CA LEU A 11 0.95 -4.95 8.26
C LEU A 11 0.82 -6.25 9.08
N GLU A 12 1.68 -7.23 8.82
CA GLU A 12 1.61 -8.57 9.44
C GLU A 12 1.57 -8.52 10.97
N ASN A 13 2.36 -7.65 11.59
CA ASN A 13 2.46 -7.48 13.04
C ASN A 13 1.26 -6.77 13.69
N CYS A 14 0.09 -6.74 13.03
CA CYS A 14 -1.13 -6.01 13.44
C CYS A 14 -0.94 -4.48 13.52
N GLU A 15 0.12 -3.96 12.93
CA GLU A 15 0.37 -2.54 12.84
C GLU A 15 -0.44 -1.93 11.68
N VAL A 16 -0.86 -0.68 11.85
CA VAL A 16 -1.51 0.10 10.81
C VAL A 16 -0.70 1.36 10.55
N LEU A 17 -0.30 1.56 9.31
CA LEU A 17 0.38 2.77 8.86
C LEU A 17 -0.54 3.56 7.93
N ILE A 18 -0.70 4.86 8.20
CA ILE A 18 -1.64 5.72 7.48
C ILE A 18 -0.89 6.76 6.64
N ILE A 19 -1.24 6.87 5.36
CA ILE A 19 -0.75 7.92 4.46
C ILE A 19 -1.92 8.83 4.07
N GLU A 20 -1.76 10.14 4.29
CA GLU A 20 -2.76 11.14 3.89
C GLU A 20 -2.93 11.17 2.36
N GLY A 21 -4.17 11.29 1.90
CA GLY A 21 -4.56 11.28 0.48
C GLY A 21 -3.86 12.34 -0.37
N LYS A 22 -3.47 13.48 0.22
CA LYS A 22 -2.68 14.54 -0.46
C LYS A 22 -1.28 14.09 -0.89
N HIS A 23 -0.80 12.96 -0.38
CA HIS A 23 0.50 12.38 -0.72
C HIS A 23 0.38 11.13 -1.60
N ILE A 24 -0.85 10.75 -1.98
CA ILE A 24 -1.12 9.59 -2.81
C ILE A 24 -1.17 10.05 -4.27
N GLY A 25 -0.31 9.47 -5.10
CA GLY A 25 -0.30 9.67 -6.55
C GLY A 25 -1.23 8.66 -7.23
N ASN A 26 -0.94 8.31 -8.49
CA ASN A 26 -1.65 7.22 -9.13
C ASN A 26 -1.51 5.92 -8.32
N PHE A 27 -2.63 5.23 -8.18
CA PHE A 27 -2.69 3.90 -7.63
C PHE A 27 -3.65 3.06 -8.46
N GLN A 28 -3.55 1.74 -8.32
CA GLN A 28 -4.40 0.78 -9.00
C GLN A 28 -4.70 -0.38 -8.06
N VAL A 29 -5.95 -0.83 -8.10
CA VAL A 29 -6.41 -2.09 -7.52
C VAL A 29 -7.10 -2.86 -8.63
N ARG A 30 -6.67 -4.09 -8.92
CA ARG A 30 -7.27 -4.91 -10.00
C ARG A 30 -7.78 -6.24 -9.50
N ASP A 31 -8.77 -6.73 -10.24
CA ASP A 31 -9.28 -8.09 -10.14
C ASP A 31 -9.74 -8.43 -8.71
N LEU A 32 -10.54 -7.52 -8.14
CA LEU A 32 -11.16 -7.70 -6.82
C LEU A 32 -12.05 -8.94 -6.80
N LYS A 33 -11.85 -9.80 -5.80
CA LYS A 33 -12.59 -11.04 -5.58
C LYS A 33 -13.24 -11.00 -4.20
N ASN A 34 -14.53 -11.27 -4.15
CA ASN A 34 -15.28 -11.39 -2.91
C ASN A 34 -15.35 -12.86 -2.49
N HIS A 35 -15.02 -13.14 -1.25
CA HIS A 35 -15.03 -14.45 -0.63
C HIS A 35 -16.00 -14.45 0.54
N ILE A 36 -16.73 -15.55 0.69
CA ILE A 36 -17.60 -15.79 1.84
C ILE A 36 -17.16 -17.11 2.45
N THR A 37 -16.60 -17.04 3.65
CA THR A 37 -16.04 -18.20 4.35
C THR A 37 -16.81 -18.43 5.64
N LYS A 38 -17.28 -19.67 5.87
CA LYS A 38 -17.83 -20.09 7.15
C LYS A 38 -16.76 -20.82 7.95
N HIS A 39 -16.37 -20.25 9.08
CA HIS A 39 -15.43 -20.87 10.02
C HIS A 39 -16.12 -21.05 11.37
N TYR A 40 -16.26 -22.30 11.83
CA TYR A 40 -17.11 -22.65 12.98
C TYR A 40 -18.54 -22.06 12.89
N GLN A 41 -18.86 -21.09 13.76
CA GLN A 41 -20.16 -20.42 13.88
C GLN A 41 -20.15 -18.99 13.31
N SER A 42 -19.05 -18.53 12.71
CA SER A 42 -18.96 -17.23 12.06
C SER A 42 -18.95 -17.35 10.54
N ILE A 43 -19.53 -16.33 9.88
CA ILE A 43 -19.41 -16.09 8.45
C ILE A 43 -18.55 -14.84 8.30
N THR A 44 -17.48 -14.96 7.53
CA THR A 44 -16.57 -13.86 7.20
C THR A 44 -16.73 -13.53 5.72
N HIS A 45 -16.91 -12.25 5.44
CA HIS A 45 -16.82 -11.68 4.10
C HIS A 45 -15.43 -11.07 3.95
N MET A 46 -14.75 -11.38 2.85
CA MET A 46 -13.39 -10.91 2.60
C MET A 46 -13.26 -10.51 1.14
N THR A 47 -12.58 -9.41 0.89
CA THR A 47 -12.23 -8.98 -0.47
C THR A 47 -10.73 -9.14 -0.65
N THR A 48 -10.29 -9.72 -1.76
CA THR A 48 -8.87 -9.80 -2.14
C THR A 48 -8.63 -9.12 -3.50
N CYS A 49 -7.40 -8.76 -3.81
CA CYS A 49 -7.00 -8.27 -5.13
C CYS A 49 -5.78 -9.04 -5.68
N ASP A 50 -5.63 -9.10 -7.00
CA ASP A 50 -4.45 -9.74 -7.65
C ASP A 50 -3.31 -8.74 -7.92
N LEU A 51 -3.65 -7.44 -7.94
CA LEU A 51 -2.70 -6.35 -8.08
C LEU A 51 -3.13 -5.17 -7.23
N PHE A 52 -2.23 -4.74 -6.36
CA PHE A 52 -2.21 -3.42 -5.78
C PHE A 52 -0.94 -2.69 -6.22
N SER A 53 -1.04 -1.45 -6.69
CA SER A 53 0.12 -0.61 -6.99
C SER A 53 -0.14 0.82 -6.55
N ILE A 54 0.86 1.49 -5.98
CA ILE A 54 0.71 2.86 -5.50
C ILE A 54 2.02 3.65 -5.60
N ALA A 55 1.89 4.94 -5.93
CA ALA A 55 2.96 5.92 -5.81
C ALA A 55 2.68 6.85 -4.62
N ILE A 56 3.68 7.08 -3.79
CA ILE A 56 3.59 7.87 -2.56
C ILE A 56 4.65 8.97 -2.58
N SER A 57 4.20 10.21 -2.39
CA SER A 57 5.07 11.39 -2.38
C SER A 57 6.06 11.34 -1.23
N LYS A 58 7.31 11.74 -1.48
CA LYS A 58 8.37 11.94 -0.47
C LYS A 58 7.93 12.76 0.74
N HIS A 59 6.94 13.62 0.59
CA HIS A 59 6.40 14.44 1.67
C HIS A 59 5.60 13.65 2.72
N ALA A 60 5.21 12.41 2.40
CA ALA A 60 4.66 11.47 3.36
C ALA A 60 5.74 10.77 4.20
N ASN A 61 7.02 10.86 3.82
CA ASN A 61 8.08 10.19 4.55
C ASN A 61 8.35 10.91 5.87
N LYS A 62 7.73 10.42 6.93
CA LYS A 62 7.82 10.97 8.28
C LYS A 62 8.09 9.85 9.28
N ASP A 63 8.64 10.23 10.41
CA ASP A 63 8.70 9.33 11.55
C ASP A 63 7.31 9.21 12.19
N TYR A 64 6.98 8.01 12.65
CA TYR A 64 5.79 7.73 13.45
C TYR A 64 6.13 6.71 14.54
N PHE A 65 5.20 6.52 15.48
CA PHE A 65 5.32 5.58 16.57
C PHE A 65 4.32 4.44 16.35
N ALA A 66 4.80 3.23 16.14
CA ALA A 66 3.92 2.08 16.01
C ALA A 66 3.20 1.84 17.35
N PHE A 67 1.90 1.54 17.28
CA PHE A 67 1.04 1.34 18.46
C PHE A 67 1.03 2.51 19.45
N ASP A 68 1.40 3.72 19.00
CA ASP A 68 1.57 4.91 19.84
C ASP A 68 2.61 4.74 20.98
N ILE A 69 3.63 3.89 20.76
CA ILE A 69 4.72 3.63 21.72
C ILE A 69 6.00 4.32 21.26
N GLU A 70 6.56 5.20 22.10
CA GLU A 70 7.73 6.04 21.75
C GLU A 70 8.96 5.22 21.33
N GLU A 71 9.16 4.06 21.95
CA GLU A 71 10.26 3.14 21.66
C GLU A 71 10.13 2.46 20.28
N TYR A 72 8.92 2.43 19.71
CA TYR A 72 8.64 1.85 18.38
C TYR A 72 8.57 2.95 17.33
N LYS A 73 9.59 3.81 17.34
CA LYS A 73 9.77 4.85 16.34
C LYS A 73 10.26 4.25 15.03
N HIS A 74 9.52 4.48 13.96
CA HIS A 74 9.87 4.02 12.61
C HIS A 74 9.78 5.16 11.59
N ASN A 75 10.59 5.06 10.54
CA ASN A 75 10.42 5.88 9.35
C ASN A 75 9.37 5.24 8.43
N ALA A 76 8.38 6.02 7.97
CA ALA A 76 7.24 5.48 7.23
C ALA A 76 7.64 4.71 5.96
N PHE A 77 8.62 5.22 5.19
CA PHE A 77 8.99 4.59 3.92
C PHE A 77 9.85 3.35 4.11
N GLU A 78 10.74 3.36 5.10
CA GLU A 78 11.48 2.17 5.51
C GLU A 78 10.50 1.08 5.93
N ARG A 79 9.53 1.40 6.80
CA ARG A 79 8.53 0.43 7.27
C ARG A 79 7.72 -0.17 6.12
N LEU A 80 7.18 0.67 5.25
CA LEU A 80 6.36 0.22 4.13
C LEU A 80 7.17 -0.62 3.13
N SER A 81 8.49 -0.52 3.13
CA SER A 81 9.37 -1.30 2.26
C SER A 81 9.77 -2.67 2.83
N ASN A 82 9.35 -3.01 4.06
CA ASN A 82 9.71 -4.28 4.71
C ASN A 82 9.09 -5.53 4.06
N GLY A 83 8.15 -5.35 3.13
CA GLY A 83 7.59 -6.47 2.40
C GLY A 83 6.54 -7.25 3.20
N ASP A 84 5.73 -6.63 4.04
CA ASP A 84 4.79 -7.32 4.93
C ASP A 84 3.39 -6.68 4.95
N ILE A 85 3.01 -6.00 3.87
CA ILE A 85 1.65 -5.49 3.70
C ILE A 85 0.70 -6.68 3.49
N CYS A 86 -0.36 -6.73 4.32
CA CYS A 86 -1.41 -7.76 4.32
C CYS A 86 -2.73 -7.23 3.78
N SER A 87 -3.05 -5.96 4.04
CA SER A 87 -4.31 -5.35 3.65
C SER A 87 -4.16 -3.85 3.40
N VAL A 88 -5.12 -3.31 2.65
CA VAL A 88 -5.21 -1.89 2.35
C VAL A 88 -6.65 -1.43 2.55
N ASN A 89 -6.82 -0.31 3.26
CA ASN A 89 -8.08 0.43 3.30
C ASN A 89 -7.93 1.73 2.50
N LEU A 90 -8.87 1.99 1.58
CA LEU A 90 -9.04 3.28 0.93
C LEU A 90 -10.15 4.02 1.67
N ILE A 91 -9.82 5.15 2.30
CA ILE A 91 -10.76 5.96 3.07
C ILE A 91 -11.15 7.17 2.22
N TYR A 92 -12.45 7.41 2.12
CA TYR A 92 -13.02 8.45 1.28
C TYR A 92 -13.50 9.66 2.08
N ASP A 93 -13.78 10.76 1.38
CA ASP A 93 -14.29 12.02 1.93
C ASP A 93 -15.72 11.93 2.49
N ASP A 94 -16.48 10.91 2.09
CA ASP A 94 -17.79 10.58 2.65
C ASP A 94 -17.73 9.57 3.81
N GLU A 95 -16.54 9.35 4.38
CA GLU A 95 -16.24 8.41 5.48
C GLU A 95 -16.48 6.93 5.14
N THR A 96 -16.87 6.60 3.90
CA THR A 96 -16.89 5.21 3.46
C THR A 96 -15.47 4.69 3.26
N LYS A 97 -15.32 3.35 3.29
CA LYS A 97 -14.06 2.69 3.02
C LYS A 97 -14.21 1.48 2.10
N ASP A 98 -13.21 1.25 1.28
CA ASP A 98 -12.98 -0.03 0.61
C ASP A 98 -11.82 -0.74 1.30
N GLU A 99 -12.07 -1.95 1.80
CA GLU A 99 -11.08 -2.80 2.46
C GLU A 99 -10.82 -4.04 1.62
N PHE A 100 -9.55 -4.33 1.37
CA PHE A 100 -9.14 -5.53 0.64
C PHE A 100 -7.79 -6.05 1.13
N TYR A 101 -7.62 -7.36 1.03
CA TYR A 101 -6.37 -8.06 1.27
C TYR A 101 -5.57 -8.17 -0.02
N VAL A 102 -4.26 -8.04 0.10
CA VAL A 102 -3.34 -8.23 -1.02
C VAL A 102 -2.89 -9.69 -1.08
N ASP A 103 -2.32 -10.09 -2.21
CA ASP A 103 -1.71 -11.41 -2.31
C ASP A 103 -0.58 -11.56 -1.29
N TRP A 104 -0.58 -12.69 -0.57
CA TRP A 104 0.51 -13.13 0.30
C TRP A 104 1.10 -14.41 -0.26
N VAL A 105 2.39 -14.38 -0.60
CA VAL A 105 3.11 -15.54 -1.14
C VAL A 105 4.49 -15.69 -0.52
N GLY A 106 5.08 -16.87 -0.74
CA GLY A 106 6.31 -17.29 -0.09
C GLY A 106 6.04 -18.23 1.08
N ASP A 107 7.11 -18.68 1.72
CA ASP A 107 7.05 -19.61 2.85
C ASP A 107 7.18 -18.89 4.22
N SER A 108 7.34 -17.56 4.21
CA SER A 108 7.51 -16.77 5.42
C SER A 108 6.16 -16.37 6.02
N GLU A 109 6.03 -16.50 7.33
CA GLU A 109 4.92 -15.95 8.10
C GLU A 109 5.06 -14.43 8.31
N TYR A 110 6.22 -13.84 8.03
CA TYR A 110 6.55 -12.43 8.32
C TYR A 110 6.85 -11.59 7.09
N VAL A 111 7.05 -12.22 5.93
CA VAL A 111 7.49 -11.55 4.70
C VAL A 111 6.62 -12.03 3.55
N ASN A 112 6.04 -11.07 2.85
CA ASN A 112 5.26 -11.23 1.64
C ASN A 112 6.14 -11.06 0.41
N GLU A 113 6.49 -12.17 -0.25
CA GLU A 113 7.30 -12.16 -1.46
C GLU A 113 6.56 -11.57 -2.69
N ALA A 114 5.25 -11.31 -2.60
CA ALA A 114 4.50 -10.62 -3.65
C ALA A 114 4.73 -9.10 -3.62
N GLN A 115 5.31 -8.57 -2.54
CA GLN A 115 5.56 -7.14 -2.42
C GLN A 115 6.92 -6.76 -3.03
N ASP A 116 6.87 -5.88 -4.02
CA ASP A 116 8.03 -5.17 -4.57
C ASP A 116 7.93 -3.69 -4.21
N SER A 117 9.04 -3.08 -3.80
CA SER A 117 9.07 -1.70 -3.34
C SER A 117 10.32 -0.99 -3.86
N TYR A 118 10.18 0.28 -4.21
CA TYR A 118 11.26 1.09 -4.77
C TYR A 118 11.18 2.53 -4.29
N LEU A 119 12.26 2.99 -3.65
CA LEU A 119 12.48 4.39 -3.36
C LEU A 119 13.22 5.04 -4.54
N SER A 120 12.55 5.96 -5.21
CA SER A 120 13.15 6.69 -6.34
C SER A 120 14.27 7.64 -5.91
N LYS A 121 15.08 8.06 -6.88
CA LYS A 121 16.12 9.10 -6.69
C LYS A 121 15.56 10.43 -6.21
N LEU A 122 14.28 10.69 -6.45
CA LEU A 122 13.60 11.93 -6.08
C LEU A 122 12.90 11.84 -4.72
N GLY A 123 12.95 10.66 -4.10
CA GLY A 123 12.48 10.38 -2.74
C GLY A 123 11.05 9.87 -2.65
N ASP A 124 10.35 9.70 -3.78
CA ASP A 124 9.00 9.12 -3.82
C ASP A 124 9.10 7.59 -3.73
N LEU A 125 8.15 6.97 -3.01
CA LEU A 125 8.06 5.53 -2.81
C LEU A 125 7.02 4.92 -3.76
N TYR A 126 7.39 3.80 -4.38
CA TYR A 126 6.52 3.02 -5.24
C TYR A 126 6.40 1.61 -4.66
N ILE A 127 5.18 1.12 -4.55
CA ILE A 127 4.89 -0.22 -4.03
C ILE A 127 4.01 -0.94 -5.03
N VAL A 128 4.32 -2.20 -5.27
CA VAL A 128 3.47 -3.15 -5.99
C VAL A 128 3.33 -4.40 -5.14
N VAL A 129 2.10 -4.87 -4.92
CA VAL A 129 1.85 -6.20 -4.36
C VAL A 129 1.11 -7.03 -5.40
N SER A 130 1.81 -8.01 -5.96
CA SER A 130 1.30 -8.91 -6.99
C SER A 130 2.21 -10.12 -7.18
N LYS A 131 1.64 -11.27 -7.56
CA LYS A 131 2.43 -12.46 -7.93
C LYS A 131 3.23 -12.28 -9.22
N ASP A 132 2.72 -11.45 -10.14
CA ASP A 132 3.19 -11.42 -11.53
C ASP A 132 3.78 -10.06 -11.94
N GLN A 133 3.64 -9.04 -11.09
CA GLN A 133 3.98 -7.66 -11.42
C GLN A 133 4.90 -7.05 -10.37
N THR A 134 5.83 -6.23 -10.86
CA THR A 134 6.84 -5.51 -10.08
C THR A 134 6.66 -4.00 -10.26
N VAL A 135 7.31 -3.21 -9.41
CA VAL A 135 7.41 -1.75 -9.59
C VAL A 135 7.91 -1.43 -11.00
N LYS A 136 8.93 -2.16 -11.48
CA LYS A 136 9.45 -1.97 -12.84
C LYS A 136 8.35 -2.13 -13.88
N SER A 137 7.59 -3.22 -13.82
CA SER A 137 6.51 -3.48 -14.78
C SER A 137 5.40 -2.42 -14.76
N GLN A 138 5.11 -1.82 -13.61
CA GLN A 138 4.03 -0.84 -13.44
C GLN A 138 4.45 0.60 -13.75
N PHE A 139 5.68 0.95 -13.41
CA PHE A 139 6.10 2.35 -13.32
C PHE A 139 7.33 2.70 -14.19
N GLU A 140 8.03 1.75 -14.81
CA GLU A 140 9.25 2.05 -15.60
C GLU A 140 9.00 3.12 -16.69
N HIS A 141 7.85 3.08 -17.36
CA HIS A 141 7.49 4.03 -18.42
C HIS A 141 7.08 5.42 -17.91
N TRP A 142 7.00 5.63 -16.60
CA TRP A 142 6.54 6.88 -16.02
C TRP A 142 7.69 7.84 -15.70
N GLY A 143 8.93 7.42 -15.92
CA GLY A 143 10.10 8.26 -15.62
C GLY A 143 10.25 8.52 -14.13
N ILE A 144 10.02 7.52 -13.27
CA ILE A 144 10.01 7.65 -11.79
C ILE A 144 11.29 8.20 -11.15
N ASN A 145 12.36 8.34 -11.93
CA ASN A 145 13.64 8.91 -11.51
C ASN A 145 13.99 10.22 -12.24
N GLU A 146 13.05 10.78 -13.00
CA GLU A 146 13.23 11.95 -13.84
C GLU A 146 12.35 13.09 -13.32
N GLU A 147 12.89 14.29 -13.08
CA GLU A 147 12.11 15.42 -12.53
C GLU A 147 10.89 15.80 -13.40
N LYS A 148 10.93 15.48 -14.70
CA LYS A 148 9.84 15.71 -15.67
C LYS A 148 9.07 14.44 -16.01
N GLY A 149 9.30 13.35 -15.27
CA GLY A 149 8.56 12.11 -15.39
C GLY A 149 7.08 12.32 -15.08
N PHE A 150 6.23 11.52 -15.72
CA PHE A 150 4.78 11.54 -15.49
C PHE A 150 4.41 11.32 -14.02
N SER A 151 5.25 10.63 -13.26
CA SER A 151 5.03 10.35 -11.84
C SER A 151 4.97 11.60 -10.96
N HIS A 152 5.74 12.65 -11.26
CA HIS A 152 5.77 13.84 -10.40
C HIS A 152 4.58 14.75 -10.61
N MET A 153 3.93 14.66 -11.78
CA MET A 153 2.68 15.37 -12.08
C MET A 153 1.47 14.77 -11.34
N MET A 154 1.66 13.67 -10.59
CA MET A 154 0.56 12.95 -9.91
C MET A 154 0.30 13.43 -8.48
N PHE A 155 1.16 14.30 -7.94
CA PHE A 155 1.08 14.80 -6.56
C PHE A 155 0.71 16.30 -6.49
N GLU A 156 0.43 16.93 -7.64
CA GLU A 156 0.04 18.35 -7.76
C GLU A 156 -1.48 18.58 -7.69
#